data_AF-E2AX99-F1
#
_entry.id   AF-E2AX99-F1
#
_cell.length_a   1.000
_cell.length_b   1.000
_cell.length_c   1.000
_cell.angle_alpha   90.00
_cell.angle_beta   90.00
_cell.angle_gamma   90.00
#
_symmetry.space_group_name_H-M   'P 1'
#
loop_
_entity.id
_entity.type
_entity.pdbx_description
1 polymer ?
#
loop_
_entity_poly.entity_id
_entity_poly.type
_entity_poly.pdbx_seq_one_letter_code
_entity_poly.pdbx_strand_id
1 'polypeptide(L)' 'RRHINVDEEVLHAFEENPGNSIRHVANTLGVPRSTVHRILKENGLHPFHYQRVQQL' A
#
# COMPACT_ATOMS: atom_id res chain seq x y z
N ARG A 1 7.47 -15.21 10.10
CA ARG A 1 7.92 -14.78 8.75
C ARG A 1 6.73 -14.13 8.07
N ARG A 2 6.60 -12.80 8.15
CA ARG A 2 5.57 -12.08 7.41
C ARG A 2 5.98 -12.10 5.94
N HIS A 3 5.06 -12.41 5.04
CA HIS A 3 5.32 -12.54 3.61
C HIS A 3 5.85 -11.21 3.07
N ILE A 4 7.17 -11.08 2.97
CA ILE A 4 7.85 -9.89 2.41
C ILE A 4 7.23 -9.53 1.05
N ASN A 5 6.86 -10.55 0.27
CA ASN A 5 6.19 -10.42 -1.01
C ASN A 5 4.88 -9.61 -0.96
N VAL A 6 4.04 -9.78 0.08
CA VAL A 6 2.75 -9.06 0.15
C VAL A 6 2.96 -7.60 0.46
N ASP A 7 3.93 -7.28 1.33
CA ASP A 7 4.25 -5.91 1.69
C ASP A 7 4.84 -5.19 0.45
N GLU A 8 5.77 -5.82 -0.27
CA GLU A 8 6.34 -5.29 -1.52
C GLU A 8 5.31 -5.13 -2.64
N GLU A 9 4.46 -6.14 -2.88
CA GLU A 9 3.40 -6.08 -3.91
C GLU A 9 2.39 -4.97 -3.62
N VAL A 10 2.06 -4.74 -2.34
CA VAL A 10 1.22 -3.61 -1.93
C VAL A 10 1.93 -2.29 -2.24
N LEU A 11 3.17 -2.11 -1.79
CA LEU A 11 3.91 -0.86 -2.01
C LEU A 11 4.07 -0.56 -3.51
N HIS A 12 4.46 -1.57 -4.29
CA HIS A 12 4.60 -1.45 -5.74
C HIS A 12 3.30 -1.02 -6.42
N ALA A 13 2.16 -1.60 -6.04
CA ALA A 13 0.87 -1.21 -6.61
C ALA A 13 0.53 0.27 -6.37
N PHE A 14 0.96 0.85 -5.24
CA PHE A 14 0.77 2.28 -4.95
C PHE A 14 1.87 3.18 -5.52
N GLU A 15 3.07 2.66 -5.78
CA GLU A 15 4.12 3.36 -6.52
C GLU A 15 3.77 3.48 -8.00
N GLU A 16 3.29 2.41 -8.63
CA GLU A 16 2.88 2.39 -10.05
C GLU A 16 1.66 3.27 -10.30
N ASN A 17 0.68 3.22 -9.41
CA ASN A 17 -0.50 4.06 -9.50
C ASN A 17 -0.97 4.52 -8.11
N PRO A 18 -0.57 5.72 -7.68
CA PRO A 18 -0.96 6.22 -6.37
C PRO A 18 -2.46 6.57 -6.23
N GLY A 19 -3.19 6.62 -7.35
CA GLY A 19 -4.65 6.73 -7.36
C GLY A 19 -5.35 5.42 -7.00
N ASN A 20 -4.60 4.33 -6.80
CA ASN A 20 -5.17 3.06 -6.38
C ASN A 20 -5.90 3.20 -5.03
N SER A 21 -7.05 2.55 -4.94
CA SER A 21 -7.76 2.43 -3.68
C SER A 21 -7.28 1.21 -2.91
N ILE A 22 -7.27 1.28 -1.57
CA ILE A 22 -7.02 0.12 -0.70
C ILE A 22 -7.88 -1.08 -1.11
N ARG A 23 -9.15 -0.83 -1.46
CA ARG A 23 -10.09 -1.86 -1.88
C ARG A 23 -9.63 -2.56 -3.16
N HIS A 24 -9.17 -1.80 -4.14
CA HIS A 24 -8.71 -2.34 -5.42
C HIS A 24 -7.50 -3.24 -5.19
N VAL A 25 -6.46 -2.75 -4.52
CA VAL A 25 -5.23 -3.50 -4.25
C VAL A 25 -5.51 -4.75 -3.40
N ALA A 26 -6.35 -4.63 -2.37
CA ALA A 26 -6.75 -5.77 -1.54
C ALA A 26 -7.44 -6.88 -2.37
N ASN A 27 -8.33 -6.51 -3.28
CA ASN A 27 -9.01 -7.47 -4.15
C ASN A 27 -8.05 -8.08 -5.17
N THR A 28 -7.15 -7.28 -5.76
CA THR A 28 -6.17 -7.73 -6.76
C THR A 28 -5.17 -8.73 -6.17
N LEU A 29 -4.68 -8.46 -4.96
CA LEU A 29 -3.68 -9.30 -4.28
C LEU A 29 -4.32 -10.41 -3.42
N GLY A 30 -5.65 -10.47 -3.33
CA GLY A 30 -6.36 -11.49 -2.54
C GLY A 30 -6.12 -11.38 -1.03
N VAL A 31 -5.82 -10.17 -0.53
CA VAL A 31 -5.50 -9.92 0.89
C VAL A 31 -6.56 -9.08 1.58
N PRO A 32 -6.69 -9.16 2.92
CA PRO A 32 -7.59 -8.29 3.66
C PRO A 32 -7.24 -6.81 3.48
N ARG A 33 -8.26 -5.94 3.39
CA ARG A 33 -8.08 -4.47 3.34
C ARG A 33 -7.30 -3.94 4.54
N SER A 34 -7.46 -4.54 5.71
CA SER A 34 -6.72 -4.21 6.92
C SER A 34 -5.21 -4.48 6.76
N THR A 35 -4.83 -5.51 6.00
CA THR A 35 -3.43 -5.80 5.66
C THR A 35 -2.83 -4.68 4.83
N VAL A 36 -3.50 -4.29 3.74
CA VAL A 36 -3.07 -3.18 2.87
C VAL A 36 -2.97 -1.88 3.66
N HIS A 37 -4.00 -1.54 4.44
CA HIS A 37 -4.01 -0.33 5.26
C HIS A 37 -2.87 -0.30 6.28
N ARG A 38 -2.58 -1.44 6.92
CA ARG A 38 -1.47 -1.56 7.87
C ARG A 38 -0.11 -1.38 7.19
N ILE A 39 0.11 -2.00 6.02
CA ILE A 39 1.36 -1.88 5.26
C ILE A 39 1.62 -0.42 4.87
N LEU A 40 0.60 0.26 4.32
CA LEU A 40 0.71 1.67 3.96
C LEU A 40 1.05 2.54 5.18
N LYS A 41 0.36 2.33 6.30
CA LYS A 41 0.61 3.06 7.54
C LYS A 41 2.01 2.82 8.11
N GLU A 42 2.49 1.58 8.11
CA GLU A 42 3.84 1.21 8.58
C GLU A 42 4.94 1.85 7.70
N ASN A 43 4.66 2.12 6.43
CA ASN A 43 5.59 2.75 5.48
C ASN A 43 5.33 4.25 5.26
N GLY A 44 4.45 4.88 6.05
CA GLY A 44 4.16 6.33 5.94
C GLY A 44 3.43 6.75 4.65
N LEU A 45 2.78 5.80 3.96
CA LEU A 45 2.00 6.07 2.75
C LEU A 45 0.52 6.29 3.08
N HIS A 46 -0.08 7.30 2.43
CA HIS A 46 -1.50 7.59 2.53
C HIS A 46 -2.20 7.31 1.18
N PRO A 47 -3.26 6.47 1.15
CA PRO A 47 -4.05 6.28 -0.06
C PRO A 47 -4.69 7.61 -0.49
N PHE A 48 -4.87 7.79 -1.80
CA PHE A 48 -5.46 8.98 -2.44
C PHE A 48 -4.63 10.27 -2.44
N HIS A 49 -3.47 10.32 -1.80
CA HIS A 49 -2.53 11.43 -1.99
C HIS A 49 -1.12 10.87 -2.01
N TYR A 50 -0.54 10.72 -3.21
CA TYR A 50 0.92 10.65 -3.33
C TYR A 50 1.49 12.01 -2.97
N GLN A 51 1.63 12.25 -1.68
CA GLN A 51 2.50 13.27 -1.18
C GLN A 51 3.46 12.52 -0.28
N ARG A 52 4.68 12.28 -0.78
CA ARG A 52 5.81 11.88 0.07
C ARG A 52 5.92 12.96 1.14
N VAL A 53 5.28 12.73 2.29
CA VAL A 53 5.43 13.63 3.42
C VAL A 53 6.80 13.34 4.02
N GLN A 54 7.67 14.34 3.84
CA GLN A 54 9.00 14.50 4.42
C GLN A 54 10.17 13.92 3.63
N GLN A 55 10.63 14.71 2.65
CA GLN A 55 12.06 14.99 2.50
C GLN A 55 12.33 16.34 3.21
N LEU A 56 12.80 16.29 4.45
CA LEU A 56 13.57 17.36 5.10
C LEU A 56 14.66 16.69 5.93
#